data_AF-A0AAD5UU37-F1
#
_entry.id   AF-A0AAD5UU37-F1
#
_cell.length_a   1.000
_cell.length_b   1.000
_cell.length_c   1.000
_cell.angle_alpha   90.00
_cell.angle_beta   90.00
_cell.angle_gamma   90.00
#
_symmetry.space_group_name_H-M   'P 1'
#
loop_
_entity.id
_entity.type
_entity.pdbx_description
1 polymer ?
#
loop_
_entity_poly.entity_id
_entity_poly.type
_entity_poly.pdbx_seq_one_letter_code
_entity_poly.pdbx_strand_id
1 'polypeptide(L)'
;MPSDTIRSLLVVRANLGQDAILPKQLESLLNRLSSFEFRTLYVRFGQNVLQDCEHCKTFDEYALNALPGPLLQYIREAFIIGLITITGSFRERWRTYAIGALVIAAVVEGYYTLTADITIPKDGRGTFMLHDTLWTLRHIFFLLLPLLIHTRPPTPPIDTTFSLIQTHETLKTHLTRLTSLKYMRGALMRDPQLRASAAQWWDNQRINGAWVREDLGIQKLADKLGYGYTNINVNPHPNTPMGIVIGGPKCECECWGVWK
;
A
#
# COMPACT_ATOMS: atom_id res chain seq x y z
N MET A 1 23.22 9.74 41.94
CA MET A 1 22.85 9.43 43.33
C MET A 1 21.58 8.56 43.51
N PRO A 2 20.56 8.50 42.63
CA PRO A 2 19.47 7.52 42.79
C PRO A 2 19.80 6.10 42.29
N SER A 3 20.85 5.91 41.49
CA SER A 3 21.25 4.60 40.93
C SER A 3 21.73 3.62 42.00
N ASP A 4 22.49 4.09 42.98
CA ASP A 4 23.08 3.23 44.02
C ASP A 4 22.01 2.70 44.98
N THR A 5 20.97 3.49 45.24
CA THR A 5 19.80 3.08 46.01
C THR A 5 18.98 2.01 45.28
N ILE A 6 18.82 2.15 43.97
CA ILE A 6 18.14 1.13 43.15
C ILE A 6 18.98 -0.15 43.10
N ARG A 7 20.31 -0.03 42.99
CA ARG A 7 21.23 -1.17 42.99
C ARG A 7 21.14 -1.96 44.29
N SER A 8 21.18 -1.29 45.45
CA SER A 8 21.07 -1.97 46.75
C SER A 8 19.70 -2.65 46.92
N LEU A 9 18.61 -1.99 46.49
CA LEU A 9 17.27 -2.58 46.52
C LEU A 9 17.14 -3.82 45.61
N LEU A 10 17.74 -3.80 44.42
CA LEU A 10 17.74 -4.94 43.50
C LEU A 10 18.52 -6.13 44.06
N VAL A 11 19.71 -5.90 44.62
CA VAL A 11 20.54 -6.95 45.24
C VAL A 11 19.80 -7.59 46.42
N VAL A 12 19.19 -6.76 47.28
CA VAL A 12 18.37 -7.24 48.42
C VAL A 12 17.17 -8.04 47.93
N ARG A 13 16.45 -7.59 46.89
CA ARG A 13 15.24 -8.27 46.41
C ARG A 13 15.51 -9.56 45.64
N ALA A 14 16.64 -9.63 44.95
CA ALA A 14 17.07 -10.82 44.24
C ALA A 14 17.83 -11.81 45.14
N ASN A 15 17.93 -11.52 46.45
CA ASN A 15 18.59 -12.35 47.47
C ASN A 15 20.04 -12.72 47.10
N LEU A 16 20.71 -11.82 46.39
CA LEU A 16 22.13 -11.93 46.06
C LEU A 16 22.94 -11.37 47.23
N GLY A 17 24.06 -12.01 47.56
CA GLY A 17 24.98 -11.50 48.59
C GLY A 17 25.41 -10.05 48.28
N GLN A 18 25.75 -9.27 49.32
CA GLN A 18 26.08 -7.85 49.17
C GLN A 18 27.23 -7.58 48.17
N ASP A 19 28.09 -8.56 47.92
CA ASP A 19 29.23 -8.49 46.99
C ASP A 19 28.96 -9.17 45.63
N ALA A 20 27.73 -9.58 45.35
CA ALA A 20 27.41 -10.27 44.11
C ALA A 20 27.54 -9.33 42.90
N ILE A 21 28.27 -9.80 41.88
CA ILE A 21 28.51 -9.07 40.65
C ILE A 21 27.22 -9.07 39.81
N LEU A 22 26.68 -7.88 39.55
CA LEU A 22 25.53 -7.71 38.68
C LEU A 22 25.97 -7.92 37.21
N PRO A 23 25.15 -8.55 36.35
CA PRO A 23 25.49 -8.67 34.93
C PRO A 23 25.80 -7.31 34.31
N LYS A 24 26.89 -7.20 33.54
CA LYS A 24 27.37 -5.93 32.97
C LYS A 24 26.30 -5.20 32.16
N GLN A 25 25.39 -5.94 31.52
CA GLN A 25 24.27 -5.40 30.75
C GLN A 25 23.30 -4.60 31.65
N LEU A 26 23.05 -5.09 32.87
CA LEU A 26 22.15 -4.45 33.81
C LEU A 26 22.79 -3.20 34.43
N GLU A 27 24.09 -3.23 34.72
CA GLU A 27 24.82 -2.05 35.21
C GLU A 27 24.87 -0.94 34.16
N SER A 28 25.12 -1.29 32.89
CA SER A 28 25.07 -0.34 31.76
C SER A 28 23.68 0.28 31.63
N LEU A 29 22.62 -0.53 31.76
CA LEU A 29 21.24 -0.06 31.70
C LEU A 29 20.89 0.87 32.87
N LEU A 30 21.27 0.51 34.11
CA LEU A 30 21.07 1.34 35.29
C LEU A 30 21.78 2.70 35.18
N ASN A 31 23.00 2.70 34.64
CA ASN A 31 23.75 3.93 34.37
C ASN A 31 23.06 4.79 33.32
N ARG A 32 22.52 4.20 32.24
CA ARG A 32 21.74 4.94 31.22
C ARG A 32 20.43 5.49 31.78
N LEU A 33 19.67 4.69 32.52
CA LEU A 33 18.41 5.09 33.18
C LEU A 33 18.58 6.18 34.26
N SER A 34 19.81 6.48 34.67
CA SER A 34 20.07 7.62 35.55
C SER A 34 19.67 8.96 34.92
N SER A 35 19.75 9.06 33.59
CA SER A 35 19.33 10.24 32.83
C SER A 35 17.83 10.22 32.52
N PHE A 36 17.22 11.41 32.60
CA PHE A 36 15.78 11.61 32.35
C PHE A 36 15.37 11.28 30.91
N GLU A 37 16.24 11.56 29.94
CA GLU A 37 15.99 11.27 28.52
C GLU A 37 15.83 9.76 28.28
N PHE A 38 16.71 8.95 28.89
CA PHE A 38 16.64 7.50 28.78
C PHE A 38 15.42 6.88 29.47
N ARG A 39 14.93 7.49 30.56
CA ARG A 39 13.65 7.05 31.17
C ARG A 39 12.48 7.26 30.23
N THR A 40 12.49 8.37 29.50
CA THR A 40 11.47 8.69 28.50
C THR A 40 11.53 7.69 27.34
N LEU A 41 12.73 7.39 26.83
CA LEU A 41 12.94 6.36 25.80
C LEU A 41 12.53 4.96 26.28
N TYR A 42 12.79 4.62 27.55
CA TYR A 42 12.41 3.34 28.14
C TYR A 42 10.89 3.14 28.17
N VAL A 43 10.12 4.16 28.56
CA VAL A 43 8.65 4.10 28.56
C VAL A 43 8.10 3.91 27.14
N ARG A 44 8.81 4.43 26.13
CA ARG A 44 8.43 4.40 24.72
C ARG A 44 8.71 3.07 24.03
N PHE A 45 9.96 2.62 24.11
CA PHE A 45 10.49 1.50 23.32
C PHE A 45 10.63 0.21 24.15
N GLY A 46 10.52 0.31 25.47
CA GLY A 46 10.71 -0.82 26.38
C GLY A 46 12.18 -1.14 26.64
N GLN A 47 12.40 -2.17 27.45
CA GLN A 47 13.73 -2.55 27.92
C GLN A 47 14.63 -3.10 26.80
N ASN A 48 14.08 -3.94 25.92
CA ASN A 48 14.86 -4.72 24.95
C ASN A 48 15.66 -3.82 24.01
N VAL A 49 15.04 -2.76 23.48
CA VAL A 49 15.68 -1.84 22.54
C VAL A 49 16.87 -1.10 23.18
N LEU A 50 16.77 -0.77 24.46
CA LEU A 50 17.85 -0.11 25.20
C LEU A 50 19.01 -1.06 25.53
N GLN A 51 18.73 -2.37 25.68
CA GLN A 51 19.75 -3.39 25.96
C GLN A 51 20.49 -3.82 24.70
N ASP A 52 19.78 -3.94 23.58
CA ASP A 52 20.33 -4.48 22.34
C ASP A 52 21.20 -3.46 21.59
N CYS A 53 20.93 -2.15 21.73
CA CYS A 53 21.70 -1.13 21.03
C CYS A 53 22.74 -0.44 21.92
N GLU A 54 23.99 -0.95 21.88
CA GLU A 54 25.11 -0.31 22.58
C GLU A 54 25.51 1.04 21.96
N HIS A 55 25.39 1.17 20.64
CA HIS A 55 25.90 2.31 19.86
C HIS A 55 24.87 3.44 19.62
N CYS A 56 23.60 3.24 19.96
CA CYS A 56 22.55 4.21 19.72
C CYS A 56 22.70 5.44 20.64
N LYS A 57 22.70 6.63 20.07
CA LYS A 57 22.77 7.92 20.79
C LYS A 57 21.59 8.82 20.49
N THR A 58 21.11 8.81 19.25
CA THR A 58 20.01 9.67 18.81
C THR A 58 18.67 8.94 18.90
N PHE A 59 17.57 9.70 19.00
CA PHE A 59 16.21 9.14 19.04
C PHE A 59 15.91 8.27 17.81
N ASP A 60 16.33 8.72 16.63
CA ASP A 60 16.07 8.02 15.36
C ASP A 60 16.78 6.67 15.28
N GLU A 61 18.00 6.55 15.84
CA GLU A 61 18.72 5.28 15.93
C GLU A 61 17.98 4.25 16.79
N TYR A 62 17.42 4.69 17.93
CA TYR A 62 16.59 3.82 18.76
C TYR A 62 15.27 3.44 18.07
N ALA A 63 14.63 4.38 17.38
CA ALA A 63 13.40 4.12 16.64
C ALA A 63 13.62 3.11 15.51
N LEU A 64 14.72 3.25 14.76
CA LEU A 64 15.08 2.32 13.69
C LEU A 64 15.38 0.91 14.22
N ASN A 65 16.05 0.81 15.38
CA ASN A 65 16.32 -0.47 16.03
C ASN A 65 15.06 -1.14 16.61
N ALA A 66 14.06 -0.36 17.02
CA ALA A 66 12.81 -0.87 17.57
C ALA A 66 11.83 -1.40 16.50
N LEU A 67 11.92 -0.88 15.27
CA LEU A 67 10.98 -1.15 14.18
C LEU A 67 10.95 -2.60 13.62
N PRO A 68 12.08 -3.32 13.45
CA PRO A 68 12.05 -4.64 12.79
C PRO A 68 11.28 -5.70 13.59
N GLY A 69 11.27 -5.62 14.92
CA GLY A 69 10.56 -6.58 15.77
C GLY A 69 9.05 -6.62 15.50
N PRO A 70 8.32 -5.50 15.67
CA PRO A 70 6.90 -5.41 15.32
C PRO A 70 6.63 -5.75 13.85
N LEU A 71 7.46 -5.26 12.92
CA LEU A 71 7.27 -5.47 11.48
C LEU A 71 7.28 -6.96 11.11
N LEU A 72 8.21 -7.74 11.68
CA LEU A 72 8.25 -9.20 11.49
C LEU A 72 7.00 -9.89 12.03
N GLN A 73 6.42 -9.40 13.13
CA GLN A 73 5.18 -9.97 13.67
C GLN A 73 3.99 -9.69 12.75
N TYR A 74 3.90 -8.49 12.17
CA TYR A 74 2.88 -8.15 11.16
C TYR A 74 3.02 -9.01 9.88
N ILE A 75 4.26 -9.25 9.41
CA ILE A 75 4.50 -10.16 8.27
C ILE A 75 4.06 -11.59 8.60
N ARG A 76 4.41 -12.09 9.78
CA ARG A 76 4.00 -13.43 10.24
C ARG A 76 2.48 -13.55 10.29
N GLU A 77 1.78 -12.54 10.80
CA GLU A 77 0.32 -12.55 10.86
C GLU A 77 -0.31 -12.46 9.47
N ALA A 78 0.24 -11.64 8.57
CA ALA A 78 -0.20 -11.58 7.17
C ALA A 78 -0.08 -12.95 6.48
N PHE A 79 0.98 -13.70 6.79
CA PHE A 79 1.15 -15.08 6.30
C PHE A 79 0.08 -16.03 6.85
N ILE A 80 -0.24 -15.96 8.15
CA ILE A 80 -1.30 -16.77 8.78
C ILE A 80 -2.67 -16.46 8.14
N ILE A 81 -3.00 -15.17 7.99
CA ILE A 81 -4.23 -14.74 7.31
C ILE A 81 -4.25 -15.24 5.87
N GLY A 82 -3.12 -15.13 5.14
CA GLY A 82 -2.99 -15.62 3.78
C GLY A 82 -3.27 -17.13 3.66
N LEU A 83 -2.78 -17.92 4.62
CA LEU A 83 -3.00 -19.36 4.67
C LEU A 83 -4.47 -19.69 4.97
N ILE A 84 -5.10 -18.98 5.92
CA ILE A 84 -6.53 -19.16 6.26
C ILE A 84 -7.46 -18.74 5.10
N THR A 85 -7.04 -17.76 4.30
CA THR A 85 -7.81 -17.19 3.18
C THR A 85 -7.42 -17.75 1.82
N ILE A 86 -6.70 -18.87 1.77
CA ILE A 86 -6.29 -19.52 0.52
C ILE A 86 -7.49 -19.86 -0.38
N THR A 87 -7.25 -19.90 -1.70
CA THR A 87 -8.25 -20.19 -2.72
C THR A 87 -8.94 -21.53 -2.43
N GLY A 88 -10.28 -21.52 -2.41
CA GLY A 88 -11.12 -22.67 -2.02
C GLY A 88 -11.83 -22.51 -0.68
N SER A 89 -11.42 -21.56 0.18
CA SER A 89 -12.04 -21.28 1.49
C SER A 89 -13.34 -20.44 1.40
N PHE A 90 -13.75 -20.01 0.20
CA PHE A 90 -14.88 -19.09 -0.02
C PHE A 90 -14.82 -17.81 0.84
N ARG A 91 -13.62 -17.40 1.23
CA ARG A 91 -13.36 -16.24 2.11
C ARG A 91 -12.41 -15.22 1.49
N GLU A 92 -12.19 -15.31 0.17
CA GLU A 92 -11.24 -14.48 -0.56
C GLU A 92 -11.56 -12.98 -0.44
N ARG A 93 -12.86 -12.61 -0.40
CA ARG A 93 -13.28 -11.21 -0.21
C ARG A 93 -12.79 -10.62 1.12
N TRP A 94 -12.68 -11.42 2.18
CA TRP A 94 -12.23 -10.95 3.48
C TRP A 94 -10.72 -10.74 3.53
N ARG A 95 -9.95 -11.32 2.59
CA ARG A 95 -8.49 -11.17 2.52
C ARG A 95 -8.09 -9.71 2.33
N THR A 96 -8.73 -8.99 1.41
CA THR A 96 -8.40 -7.58 1.14
C THR A 96 -8.68 -6.69 2.35
N TYR A 97 -9.82 -6.92 3.04
CA TYR A 97 -10.14 -6.22 4.28
C TYR A 97 -9.19 -6.57 5.43
N ALA A 98 -8.82 -7.84 5.57
CA ALA A 98 -7.91 -8.30 6.62
C ALA A 98 -6.50 -7.72 6.43
N ILE A 99 -5.95 -7.79 5.22
CA ILE A 99 -4.66 -7.18 4.88
C ILE A 99 -4.73 -5.66 5.06
N GLY A 100 -5.81 -5.02 4.60
CA GLY A 100 -6.01 -3.58 4.78
C GLY A 100 -6.02 -3.18 6.26
N ALA A 101 -6.74 -3.92 7.10
CA ALA A 101 -6.78 -3.70 8.55
C ALA A 101 -5.41 -3.88 9.20
N LEU A 102 -4.64 -4.89 8.77
CA LEU A 102 -3.29 -5.16 9.27
C LEU A 102 -2.31 -4.03 8.91
N VAL A 103 -2.37 -3.54 7.67
CA VAL A 103 -1.56 -2.38 7.23
C VAL A 103 -1.94 -1.13 8.01
N ILE A 104 -3.23 -0.85 8.19
CA ILE A 104 -3.69 0.30 8.97
C ILE A 104 -3.21 0.19 10.42
N ALA A 105 -3.34 -0.98 11.06
CA ALA A 105 -2.87 -1.21 12.41
C ALA A 105 -1.35 -0.96 12.54
N ALA A 106 -0.54 -1.46 11.60
CA ALA A 106 0.90 -1.24 11.58
C ALA A 106 1.27 0.25 11.44
N VAL A 107 0.58 0.98 10.56
CA VAL A 107 0.79 2.44 10.37
C VAL A 107 0.39 3.21 11.61
N VAL A 108 -0.76 2.90 12.21
CA VAL A 108 -1.26 3.54 13.43
C VAL A 108 -0.30 3.29 14.60
N GLU A 109 0.16 2.06 14.77
CA GLU A 109 1.12 1.72 15.81
C GLU A 109 2.46 2.44 15.61
N GLY A 110 2.98 2.46 14.38
CA GLY A 110 4.19 3.21 14.02
C GLY A 110 4.03 4.70 14.28
N TYR A 111 2.88 5.28 13.91
CA TYR A 111 2.56 6.69 14.15
C TYR A 111 2.56 7.00 15.66
N TYR A 112 1.82 6.26 16.47
CA TYR A 112 1.82 6.45 17.93
C TYR A 112 3.21 6.24 18.54
N THR A 113 3.97 5.26 18.04
CA THR A 113 5.36 5.04 18.47
C THR A 113 6.27 6.22 18.12
N LEU A 114 5.98 7.01 17.08
CA LEU A 114 6.78 8.16 16.64
C LEU A 114 6.28 9.53 17.12
N THR A 115 5.01 9.69 17.44
CA THR A 115 4.45 10.99 17.84
C THR A 115 3.91 11.07 19.27
N ALA A 116 3.85 9.97 20.03
CA ALA A 116 3.32 10.04 21.39
C ALA A 116 4.23 10.84 22.33
N ASP A 117 3.62 11.83 22.99
CA ASP A 117 4.26 12.59 24.06
C ASP A 117 4.23 11.80 25.37
N ILE A 118 5.36 11.74 26.05
CA ILE A 118 5.53 10.94 27.26
C ILE A 118 5.66 11.89 28.44
N THR A 119 4.59 12.00 29.21
CA THR A 119 4.57 12.78 30.45
C THR A 119 4.77 11.84 31.64
N ILE A 120 5.92 11.91 32.29
CA ILE A 120 6.19 11.16 33.52
C ILE A 120 5.72 12.00 34.71
N PRO A 121 4.65 11.60 35.44
CA PRO A 121 4.20 12.31 36.62
C PRO A 121 5.27 12.29 37.72
N LYS A 122 5.38 13.38 38.48
CA LYS A 122 6.39 13.55 39.55
C LYS A 122 6.29 12.50 40.65
N ASP A 123 5.08 11.97 40.87
CA ASP A 123 4.82 10.96 41.89
C ASP A 123 5.33 9.56 41.51
N GLY A 124 5.75 9.36 40.25
CA GLY A 124 6.27 8.07 39.75
C GLY A 124 5.27 6.91 39.78
N ARG A 125 4.01 7.17 40.15
CA ARG A 125 2.92 6.20 40.19
C ARG A 125 1.99 6.42 39.00
N GLY A 126 1.51 5.33 38.39
CA GLY A 126 0.56 5.38 37.27
C GLY A 126 1.17 5.82 35.94
N THR A 127 2.48 5.60 35.72
CA THR A 127 3.11 5.85 34.42
C THR A 127 2.49 4.96 33.35
N PHE A 128 1.92 5.57 32.31
CA PHE A 128 1.41 4.84 31.16
C PHE A 128 2.59 4.27 30.35
N MET A 129 2.82 2.97 30.44
CA MET A 129 3.83 2.28 29.65
C MET A 129 3.29 2.08 28.23
N LEU A 130 3.60 3.04 27.36
CA LEU A 130 3.17 3.05 25.96
C LEU A 130 3.60 1.76 25.26
N HIS A 131 4.84 1.33 25.46
CA HIS A 131 5.37 0.10 24.89
C HIS A 131 4.52 -1.13 25.22
N ASP A 132 4.25 -1.35 26.52
CA ASP A 132 3.48 -2.50 26.99
C ASP A 132 2.03 -2.44 26.50
N THR A 133 1.45 -1.24 26.42
CA THR A 133 0.09 -1.06 25.93
C THR A 133 -0.01 -1.37 24.44
N LEU A 134 0.92 -0.86 23.64
CA LEU A 134 0.98 -1.16 22.20
C LEU A 134 1.25 -2.65 21.96
N TRP A 135 2.18 -3.24 22.73
CA TRP A 135 2.46 -4.68 22.67
C TRP A 135 1.20 -5.51 22.98
N THR A 136 0.48 -5.17 24.06
CA THR A 136 -0.74 -5.86 24.46
C THR A 136 -1.85 -5.70 23.41
N LEU A 137 -2.08 -4.48 22.92
CA LEU A 137 -3.07 -4.18 21.89
C LEU A 137 -2.78 -4.95 20.60
N ARG A 138 -1.50 -5.03 20.19
CA ARG A 138 -1.07 -5.80 19.02
C ARG A 138 -1.38 -7.29 19.16
N HIS A 139 -1.08 -7.90 20.31
CA HIS A 139 -1.35 -9.31 20.54
C HIS A 139 -2.86 -9.60 20.60
N ILE A 140 -3.64 -8.69 21.21
CA ILE A 140 -5.11 -8.78 21.18
C ILE A 140 -5.61 -8.67 19.74
N PHE A 141 -5.08 -7.75 18.95
CA PHE A 141 -5.46 -7.58 17.54
C PHE A 141 -5.13 -8.82 16.71
N PHE A 142 -3.93 -9.39 16.84
CA PHE A 142 -3.53 -10.63 16.16
C PHE A 142 -4.34 -11.85 16.61
N LEU A 143 -4.86 -11.87 17.83
CA LEU A 143 -5.76 -12.94 18.28
C LEU A 143 -7.18 -12.76 17.73
N LEU A 144 -7.70 -11.54 17.77
CA LEU A 144 -9.07 -11.23 17.37
C LEU A 144 -9.26 -11.27 15.85
N LEU A 145 -8.31 -10.79 15.07
CA LEU A 145 -8.46 -10.66 13.63
C LEU A 145 -8.71 -12.01 12.91
N PRO A 146 -7.90 -13.07 13.09
CA PRO A 146 -8.17 -14.37 12.49
C PRO A 146 -9.46 -15.00 13.03
N LEU A 147 -9.80 -14.79 14.31
CA LEU A 147 -11.05 -15.26 14.90
C LEU A 147 -12.27 -14.59 14.25
N LEU A 148 -12.21 -13.28 14.03
CA LEU A 148 -13.26 -12.52 13.34
C LEU A 148 -13.41 -12.96 11.90
N ILE A 149 -12.31 -13.19 11.17
CA ILE A 149 -12.38 -13.73 9.80
C ILE A 149 -12.98 -15.13 9.81
N HIS A 150 -12.63 -15.95 10.81
CA HIS A 150 -13.10 -17.32 10.90
C HIS A 150 -14.60 -17.43 11.26
N THR A 151 -15.15 -16.48 12.01
CA THR A 151 -16.57 -16.47 12.40
C THR A 151 -17.49 -15.90 11.33
N ARG A 152 -16.95 -15.22 10.30
CA ARG A 152 -17.77 -14.67 9.21
C ARG A 152 -18.24 -15.79 8.26
N PRO A 153 -19.50 -15.70 7.78
CA PRO A 153 -20.03 -16.69 6.85
C PRO A 153 -19.19 -16.70 5.57
N PRO A 154 -18.88 -17.89 5.02
CA PRO A 154 -18.28 -18.00 3.70
C PRO A 154 -19.20 -17.35 2.65
N THR A 155 -18.63 -16.71 1.63
CA THR A 155 -19.44 -16.27 0.48
C THR A 155 -19.99 -17.50 -0.22
N PRO A 156 -21.27 -17.51 -0.64
CA PRO A 156 -21.80 -18.66 -1.34
C PRO A 156 -20.94 -18.94 -2.60
N PRO A 157 -20.68 -20.21 -2.93
CA PRO A 157 -20.05 -20.56 -4.19
C PRO A 157 -20.82 -19.88 -5.32
N ILE A 158 -20.12 -19.10 -6.15
CA ILE A 158 -20.70 -18.63 -7.41
C ILE A 158 -20.82 -19.88 -8.27
N ASP A 159 -22.04 -20.29 -8.59
CA ASP A 159 -22.29 -21.35 -9.56
C ASP A 159 -21.65 -20.94 -10.88
N THR A 160 -20.48 -21.52 -11.17
CA THR A 160 -19.68 -21.22 -12.36
C THR A 160 -20.45 -21.53 -13.63
N THR A 161 -21.39 -22.45 -13.56
CA THR A 161 -22.34 -22.77 -14.63
C THR A 161 -23.23 -21.58 -14.95
N PHE A 162 -23.81 -20.92 -13.93
CA PHE A 162 -24.67 -19.76 -14.13
C PHE A 162 -23.90 -18.57 -14.70
N SER A 163 -22.71 -18.27 -14.17
CA SER A 163 -21.88 -17.18 -14.67
C SER A 163 -21.35 -17.44 -16.10
N LEU A 164 -21.02 -18.68 -16.42
CA LEU A 164 -20.63 -19.08 -17.78
C LEU A 164 -21.82 -18.95 -18.74
N ILE A 165 -23.01 -19.40 -18.34
CA ILE A 165 -24.23 -19.23 -19.16
C ILE A 165 -24.49 -17.73 -19.40
N GLN A 166 -24.43 -16.90 -18.36
CA GLN A 166 -24.67 -15.46 -18.48
C GLN A 166 -23.64 -14.79 -19.41
N THR A 167 -22.35 -15.08 -19.25
CA THR A 167 -21.30 -14.52 -20.11
C THR A 167 -21.43 -15.00 -21.55
N HIS A 168 -21.82 -16.27 -21.76
CA HIS A 168 -22.06 -16.83 -23.08
C HIS A 168 -23.23 -16.14 -23.80
N GLU A 169 -24.33 -15.88 -23.09
CA GLU A 169 -25.49 -15.18 -23.67
C GLU A 169 -25.19 -13.71 -23.99
N THR A 170 -24.41 -13.03 -23.15
CA THR A 170 -23.93 -11.67 -23.47
C THR A 170 -23.05 -11.67 -24.72
N LEU A 171 -22.11 -12.62 -24.82
CA LEU A 171 -21.23 -12.73 -25.98
C LEU A 171 -22.00 -13.00 -27.27
N LYS A 172 -22.98 -13.92 -27.24
CA LYS A 172 -23.87 -14.19 -28.38
C LYS A 172 -24.58 -12.92 -28.84
N THR A 173 -25.14 -12.16 -27.89
CA THR A 173 -25.87 -10.92 -28.20
C THR A 173 -24.96 -9.91 -28.91
N HIS A 174 -23.72 -9.77 -28.44
CA HIS A 174 -22.75 -8.88 -29.07
C HIS A 174 -22.29 -9.37 -30.45
N LEU A 175 -22.07 -10.67 -30.60
CA LEU A 175 -21.70 -11.29 -31.88
C LEU A 175 -22.80 -11.03 -32.93
N THR A 176 -24.06 -11.27 -32.59
CA THR A 176 -25.20 -11.02 -33.49
C THR A 176 -25.33 -9.54 -33.85
N ARG A 177 -25.07 -8.63 -32.91
CA ARG A 177 -25.04 -7.19 -33.21
C ARG A 177 -23.91 -6.84 -34.18
N LEU A 178 -22.70 -7.36 -33.97
CA LEU A 178 -21.56 -7.11 -34.86
C LEU A 178 -21.78 -7.67 -36.27
N THR A 179 -22.36 -8.87 -36.39
CA THR A 179 -22.68 -9.44 -37.71
C THR A 179 -23.75 -8.63 -38.41
N SER A 180 -24.80 -8.22 -37.70
CA SER A 180 -25.83 -7.34 -38.27
C SER A 180 -25.25 -6.01 -38.77
N LEU A 181 -24.35 -5.38 -38.00
CA LEU A 181 -23.66 -4.15 -38.41
C LEU A 181 -22.77 -4.37 -39.64
N LYS A 182 -22.09 -5.51 -39.73
CA LYS A 182 -21.29 -5.87 -40.91
C LYS A 182 -22.15 -5.97 -42.17
N TYR A 183 -23.30 -6.66 -42.08
CA TYR A 183 -24.22 -6.79 -43.21
C TYR A 183 -24.89 -5.47 -43.57
N MET A 184 -25.32 -4.67 -42.58
CA MET A 184 -25.87 -3.33 -42.81
C MET A 184 -24.86 -2.43 -43.51
N ARG A 185 -23.59 -2.44 -43.10
CA ARG A 185 -22.53 -1.71 -43.78
C ARG A 185 -22.38 -2.16 -45.24
N GLY A 186 -22.38 -3.47 -45.49
CA GLY A 186 -22.33 -4.00 -46.85
C GLY A 186 -23.53 -3.56 -47.72
N ALA A 187 -24.74 -3.56 -47.15
CA ALA A 187 -25.95 -3.09 -47.83
C ALA A 187 -25.91 -1.58 -48.12
N LEU A 188 -25.48 -0.78 -47.14
CA LEU A 188 -25.35 0.68 -47.28
C LEU A 188 -24.36 1.06 -48.38
N MET A 189 -23.28 0.29 -48.54
CA MET A 189 -22.31 0.51 -49.61
C MET A 189 -22.81 0.12 -51.01
N ARG A 190 -23.97 -0.52 -51.16
CA ARG A 190 -24.56 -0.83 -52.48
C ARG A 190 -25.37 0.32 -53.06
N ASP A 191 -26.02 1.12 -52.22
CA ASP A 191 -26.77 2.29 -52.66
C ASP A 191 -25.81 3.48 -52.95
N PRO A 192 -25.80 4.04 -54.18
CA PRO A 192 -24.94 5.17 -54.51
C PRO A 192 -25.21 6.43 -53.68
N GLN A 193 -26.46 6.70 -53.31
CA GLN A 193 -26.82 7.91 -52.56
C GLN A 193 -26.32 7.81 -51.11
N LEU A 194 -26.60 6.69 -50.44
CA LEU A 194 -26.13 6.46 -49.07
C LEU A 194 -24.61 6.37 -49.00
N ARG A 195 -23.95 5.71 -49.97
CA ARG A 195 -22.48 5.67 -50.05
C ARG A 195 -21.86 7.07 -50.13
N ALA A 196 -22.42 7.94 -50.97
CA ALA A 196 -21.93 9.31 -51.12
C ALA A 196 -22.09 10.12 -49.81
N SER A 197 -23.26 10.01 -49.16
CA SER A 197 -23.51 10.67 -47.87
C SER A 197 -22.58 10.16 -46.75
N ALA A 198 -22.31 8.85 -46.71
CA ALA A 198 -21.37 8.27 -45.76
C ALA A 198 -19.94 8.75 -46.00
N ALA A 199 -19.48 8.79 -47.26
CA ALA A 199 -18.16 9.34 -47.61
C ALA A 199 -18.05 10.81 -47.20
N GLN A 200 -19.07 11.63 -47.50
CA GLN A 200 -19.12 13.03 -47.09
C GLN A 200 -19.05 13.18 -45.56
N TRP A 201 -19.79 12.35 -44.81
CA TRP A 201 -19.75 12.38 -43.36
C TRP A 201 -18.36 12.02 -42.82
N TRP A 202 -17.72 10.96 -43.34
CA TRP A 202 -16.37 10.58 -42.94
C TRP A 202 -15.32 11.65 -43.30
N ASP A 203 -15.47 12.31 -44.45
CA ASP A 203 -14.61 13.42 -44.85
C ASP A 203 -14.74 14.61 -43.89
N ASN A 204 -15.98 14.97 -43.53
CA ASN A 204 -16.22 15.99 -42.51
C ASN A 204 -15.63 15.59 -41.15
N GLN A 205 -15.73 14.31 -40.74
CA GLN A 205 -15.10 13.84 -39.50
C GLN A 205 -13.57 13.87 -39.56
N ARG A 206 -12.96 13.59 -40.71
CA ARG A 206 -11.50 13.72 -40.88
C ARG A 206 -11.04 15.16 -40.73
N ILE A 207 -11.78 16.11 -41.32
CA ILE A 207 -11.50 17.55 -41.21
C ILE A 207 -11.70 18.01 -39.76
N ASN A 208 -12.85 17.72 -39.16
CA ASN A 208 -13.13 18.06 -37.76
C ASN A 208 -12.09 17.44 -36.82
N GLY A 209 -11.73 16.17 -37.05
CA GLY A 209 -10.68 15.50 -36.28
C GLY A 209 -9.29 16.12 -36.47
N ALA A 210 -8.98 16.68 -37.65
CA ALA A 210 -7.76 17.43 -37.87
C ALA A 210 -7.77 18.76 -37.09
N TRP A 211 -8.86 19.52 -37.15
CA TRP A 211 -9.01 20.75 -36.36
C TRP A 211 -8.92 20.50 -34.86
N VAL A 212 -9.56 19.44 -34.37
CA VAL A 212 -9.50 19.02 -32.96
C VAL A 212 -8.07 18.65 -32.55
N ARG A 213 -7.29 18.04 -33.46
CA ARG A 213 -5.88 17.72 -33.21
C ARG A 213 -4.97 18.94 -33.29
N GLU A 214 -5.30 19.96 -34.08
CA GLU A 214 -4.50 21.19 -34.21
C GLU A 214 -4.78 22.20 -33.08
N ASP A 215 -5.93 22.09 -32.40
CA ASP A 215 -6.30 22.96 -31.29
C ASP A 215 -5.44 22.74 -30.04
N LEU A 216 -4.65 23.77 -29.69
CA LEU A 216 -3.79 23.80 -28.51
C LEU A 216 -4.54 23.61 -27.19
N GLY A 217 -5.81 24.04 -27.12
CA GLY A 217 -6.65 23.86 -25.94
C GLY A 217 -6.97 22.38 -25.69
N ILE A 218 -7.30 21.65 -26.76
CA ILE A 218 -7.66 20.23 -26.70
C ILE A 218 -6.42 19.38 -26.44
N GLN A 219 -5.28 19.72 -27.05
CA GLN A 219 -4.01 19.04 -26.76
C GLN A 219 -3.66 19.11 -25.26
N LYS A 220 -3.73 20.31 -24.66
CA LYS A 220 -3.48 20.50 -23.22
C LYS A 220 -4.48 19.73 -22.34
N LEU A 221 -5.75 19.64 -22.76
CA LEU A 221 -6.76 18.89 -22.02
C LEU A 221 -6.52 17.37 -22.11
N ALA A 222 -6.18 16.87 -23.30
CA ALA A 222 -5.86 15.48 -23.52
C ALA A 222 -4.60 15.05 -22.75
N ASP A 223 -3.60 15.92 -22.67
CA ASP A 223 -2.39 15.69 -21.85
C ASP A 223 -2.72 15.62 -20.36
N LYS A 224 -3.59 16.51 -19.87
CA LYS A 224 -4.08 16.45 -18.47
C LYS A 224 -4.84 15.16 -18.16
N LEU A 225 -5.52 14.58 -19.14
CA LEU A 225 -6.30 13.35 -19.01
C LEU A 225 -5.48 12.08 -19.31
N GLY A 226 -4.20 12.22 -19.70
CA GLY A 226 -3.31 11.09 -20.01
C GLY A 226 -3.59 10.41 -21.35
N TYR A 227 -4.33 11.05 -22.27
CA TYR A 227 -4.64 10.51 -23.60
C TYR A 227 -3.61 10.88 -24.68
N GLY A 228 -2.64 11.75 -24.36
CA GLY A 228 -1.39 12.05 -25.09
C GLY A 228 -1.45 12.08 -26.63
N TYR A 229 -1.55 13.26 -27.24
CA TYR A 229 -1.48 13.43 -28.71
C TYR A 229 -0.14 13.98 -29.22
N THR A 230 0.78 14.37 -28.34
CA THR A 230 2.01 15.06 -28.73
C THR A 230 3.14 14.09 -29.05
N ASN A 231 3.38 13.82 -30.34
CA ASN A 231 4.73 13.58 -30.85
C ASN A 231 5.31 14.91 -31.32
N ILE A 232 5.65 15.82 -30.40
CA ILE A 232 6.36 17.04 -30.76
C ILE A 232 7.52 17.24 -29.80
N ASN A 233 8.72 17.03 -30.34
CA ASN A 233 9.95 17.72 -29.97
C ASN A 233 9.61 19.20 -29.73
N VAL A 234 9.40 19.56 -28.47
CA VAL A 234 9.47 20.95 -28.03
C VAL A 234 10.91 21.37 -28.32
N ASN A 235 11.10 22.25 -29.31
CA ASN A 235 12.38 22.92 -29.52
C ASN A 235 12.83 23.44 -28.15
N PRO A 236 14.03 23.04 -27.69
CA PRO A 236 14.47 23.38 -26.35
C PRO A 236 14.64 24.90 -26.28
N HIS A 237 14.11 25.48 -25.20
CA HIS A 237 14.67 26.70 -24.67
C HIS A 237 16.21 26.58 -24.69
N PRO A 238 16.96 27.62 -25.07
CA PRO A 238 18.40 27.51 -25.33
C PRO A 238 19.30 27.13 -24.15
N ASN A 239 18.76 26.72 -22.98
CA ASN A 239 19.54 26.47 -21.75
C ASN A 239 19.22 25.16 -21.01
N THR A 240 18.72 24.10 -21.65
CA THR A 240 18.55 22.79 -20.98
C THR A 240 19.42 21.69 -21.61
N PRO A 241 20.28 21.01 -20.83
CA PRO A 241 21.19 19.98 -21.34
C PRO A 241 20.42 18.73 -21.78
N MET A 242 20.88 18.15 -22.90
CA MET A 242 20.26 17.04 -23.63
C MET A 242 19.95 15.83 -22.75
N GLY A 243 18.67 15.50 -22.66
CA GLY A 243 18.16 14.21 -22.20
C GLY A 243 17.58 13.42 -23.38
N ILE A 244 17.97 12.15 -23.46
CA ILE A 244 17.75 11.18 -24.54
C ILE A 244 16.27 11.06 -24.96
N VAL A 245 16.02 11.12 -26.28
CA VAL A 245 14.72 10.90 -26.93
C VAL A 245 14.53 9.41 -27.22
N ILE A 246 13.52 8.78 -26.62
CA ILE A 246 13.05 7.44 -26.99
C ILE A 246 11.80 7.61 -27.86
N GLY A 247 11.89 7.21 -29.13
CA GLY A 247 10.81 7.29 -30.10
C GLY A 247 9.66 6.32 -29.80
N GLY A 248 8.45 6.87 -29.68
CA GLY A 248 7.19 6.10 -29.68
C GLY A 248 6.67 5.85 -31.11
N PRO A 249 5.85 4.79 -31.31
CA PRO A 249 5.54 4.26 -32.64
C PRO A 249 4.64 5.19 -33.45
N LYS A 250 5.01 5.39 -34.72
CA LYS A 250 4.12 5.89 -35.76
C LYS A 250 2.92 4.94 -35.89
N CYS A 251 1.72 5.43 -35.60
CA CYS A 251 0.49 4.78 -36.06
C CYS A 251 0.34 5.06 -37.57
N GLU A 252 0.98 4.23 -38.39
CA GLU A 252 0.61 4.10 -39.80
C GLU A 252 -0.77 3.44 -39.87
N CYS A 253 -1.79 4.25 -40.17
CA CYS A 253 -3.05 3.74 -40.67
C CYS A 253 -2.82 3.21 -42.09
N GLU A 254 -2.29 1.99 -42.20
CA GLU A 254 -2.34 1.25 -43.45
C GLU A 254 -3.81 1.04 -43.84
N CYS A 255 -4.22 1.75 -44.88
CA CYS A 255 -5.40 1.45 -45.67
C CYS A 255 -5.32 -0.03 -46.09
N TRP A 256 -6.14 -0.88 -45.47
CA TRP A 256 -6.43 -2.22 -45.99
C TRP A 256 -7.13 -2.09 -47.34
N GLY A 257 -6.30 -2.03 -48.39
CA GLY A 257 -6.70 -2.14 -49.77
C GLY A 257 -6.95 -3.60 -50.13
N VAL A 258 -8.18 -3.86 -50.57
CA VAL A 258 -8.52 -4.70 -51.72
C VAL A 258 -7.94 -6.13 -51.72
N TRP A 259 -8.75 -7.08 -51.23
CA TRP A 259 -8.70 -8.47 -51.72
C TRP A 259 -9.48 -8.54 -53.03
N LYS A 260 -8.79 -8.92 -54.12
CA LYS A 260 -9.36 -9.48 -55.34
C LYS A 260 -9.60 -10.96 -55.14
#